data_AF-A0A6P2BZV1-F1
#
_entry.id   AF-A0A6P2BZV1-F1
#
_cell.length_a   1.000
_cell.length_b   1.000
_cell.length_c   1.000
_cell.angle_alpha   90.00
_cell.angle_beta   90.00
_cell.angle_gamma   90.00
#
_symmetry.space_group_name_H-M   'P 1'
#
loop_
_entity.id
_entity.type
_entity.pdbx_description
1 polymer ?
#
loop_
_entity_poly.entity_id
_entity_poly.type
_entity_poly.pdbx_seq_one_letter_code
_entity_poly.pdbx_strand_id
1 'polypeptide(L)'
;MLRIAAATCAPVRQRLAAWLDERARRWPATVNPHLFIDWYTAVRESPVSSSWITHTLGTSPQAVPEDRILHEASATGGDIRRLCDLFGLTVGGAEPYARPAETGR
;
A
#
# COMPACT_ATOMS: atom_id res chain seq x y z
N MET A 1 -18.36 -3.78 9.36
CA MET A 1 -17.66 -2.47 9.32
C MET A 1 -16.20 -2.70 9.70
N LEU A 2 -15.36 -2.92 8.68
CA LEU A 2 -13.99 -3.43 8.80
C LEU A 2 -13.09 -2.47 9.59
N ARG A 3 -12.48 -2.99 10.67
CA ARG A 3 -11.61 -2.27 11.60
C ARG A 3 -10.23 -2.06 10.98
N ILE A 4 -10.08 -1.11 10.06
CA ILE A 4 -8.76 -0.59 9.65
C ILE A 4 -8.34 0.50 10.66
N ALA A 5 -8.22 0.10 11.93
CA ALA A 5 -7.74 0.95 13.00
C ALA A 5 -6.63 0.20 13.74
N ALA A 6 -5.56 -0.13 13.00
CA ALA A 6 -4.32 -0.63 13.57
C ALA A 6 -3.18 0.26 13.03
N ALA A 7 -2.90 1.32 13.79
CA ALA A 7 -1.68 2.13 13.75
C ALA A 7 -1.26 2.75 12.39
N THR A 8 -2.12 3.56 11.77
CA THR A 8 -1.64 4.53 10.76
C THR A 8 -0.69 5.51 11.46
N CYS A 9 0.62 5.51 11.18
CA CYS A 9 1.57 6.39 11.86
C CYS A 9 1.28 7.88 11.56
N ALA A 10 1.75 8.80 12.42
CA ALA A 10 1.44 10.23 12.29
C ALA A 10 1.72 10.81 10.89
N PRO A 11 2.84 10.47 10.21
CA PRO A 11 3.10 10.93 8.85
C PRO A 11 2.07 10.47 7.81
N VAL A 12 1.55 9.25 7.94
CA VAL A 12 0.54 8.72 7.01
C VAL A 12 -0.81 9.37 7.26
N ARG A 13 -1.19 9.58 8.53
CA ARG A 13 -2.44 10.29 8.88
C ARG A 13 -2.42 11.73 8.36
N GLN A 14 -1.30 12.42 8.48
CA GLN A 14 -1.17 13.80 7.97
C GLN A 14 -1.32 13.87 6.45
N ARG A 15 -0.67 12.98 5.70
CA ARG A 15 -0.80 12.92 4.24
C ARG A 15 -2.21 12.55 3.79
N LEU A 16 -2.83 11.60 4.49
CA LEU A 16 -4.21 11.20 4.23
C LEU A 16 -5.18 12.37 4.48
N ALA A 17 -5.03 13.07 5.61
CA ALA A 17 -5.85 14.25 5.90
C ALA A 17 -5.69 15.34 4.83
N ALA A 18 -4.45 15.69 4.48
CA ALA A 18 -4.17 16.68 3.44
C ALA A 18 -4.76 16.30 2.08
N TRP A 19 -4.72 15.01 1.72
CA TRP A 19 -5.38 14.50 0.51
C TRP A 19 -6.90 14.63 0.59
N LEU A 20 -7.51 14.24 1.71
CA LEU A 20 -8.97 14.32 1.88
C LEU A 20 -9.47 15.78 1.84
N ASP A 21 -8.71 16.72 2.42
CA ASP A 21 -8.99 18.15 2.35
C ASP A 21 -8.93 18.65 0.90
N GLU A 22 -7.88 18.30 0.17
CA GLU A 22 -7.75 18.70 -1.24
C GLU A 22 -8.84 18.08 -2.12
N ARG A 23 -9.21 16.83 -1.84
CA ARG A 23 -10.30 16.13 -2.53
C ARG A 23 -11.64 16.84 -2.29
N ALA A 24 -11.95 17.18 -1.05
CA ALA A 24 -13.17 17.91 -0.69
C ALA A 24 -13.21 19.31 -1.33
N ARG A 25 -12.05 19.99 -1.40
CA ARG A 25 -11.92 21.30 -2.04
C ARG A 25 -12.10 21.25 -3.56
N ARG A 26 -11.50 20.27 -4.25
CA ARG A 26 -11.58 20.13 -5.71
C ARG A 26 -12.93 19.60 -6.19
N TRP A 27 -13.53 18.68 -5.44
CA TRP A 27 -14.75 18.00 -5.85
C TRP A 27 -15.78 17.96 -4.70
N PRO A 28 -16.34 19.13 -4.31
CA PRO A 28 -17.23 19.23 -3.15
C PRO A 28 -18.53 18.43 -3.28
N ALA A 29 -18.98 18.20 -4.52
CA ALA A 29 -20.21 17.48 -4.83
C ALA A 29 -19.99 16.02 -5.30
N THR A 30 -18.76 15.50 -5.20
CA THR A 30 -18.50 14.11 -5.63
C THR A 30 -19.23 13.12 -4.72
N VAL A 31 -20.01 12.24 -5.34
CA VAL A 31 -20.64 11.10 -4.66
C VAL A 31 -19.77 9.84 -4.72
N ASN A 32 -18.59 9.92 -5.36
CA ASN A 32 -17.71 8.77 -5.51
C ASN A 32 -17.20 8.32 -4.12
N PRO A 33 -17.39 7.05 -3.72
CA PRO A 33 -16.97 6.56 -2.41
C PRO A 33 -15.47 6.19 -2.34
N HIS A 34 -14.77 6.15 -3.48
CA HIS A 34 -13.38 5.72 -3.54
C HIS A 34 -12.41 6.79 -3.01
N LEU A 35 -11.37 6.33 -2.32
CA LEU A 35 -10.36 7.19 -1.69
C LEU A 35 -9.60 8.03 -2.72
N PHE A 36 -9.13 7.39 -3.78
CA PHE A 36 -8.46 8.04 -4.89
C PHE A 36 -9.46 8.27 -6.02
N ILE A 37 -9.53 9.51 -6.47
CA ILE A 37 -10.30 9.97 -7.61
C ILE A 37 -9.47 10.94 -8.43
N ASP A 38 -9.76 11.02 -9.72
CA ASP A 38 -9.22 12.00 -10.66
C ASP A 38 -10.36 12.80 -11.29
N TRP A 39 -10.03 13.73 -12.19
CA TRP A 39 -11.04 14.56 -12.85
C TRP A 39 -12.09 13.73 -13.62
N TYR A 40 -11.72 12.54 -14.12
CA TYR A 40 -12.59 11.67 -14.90
C TYR A 40 -13.54 10.84 -14.01
N THR A 41 -13.03 10.34 -12.88
CA THR A 41 -13.78 9.50 -11.93
C THR A 41 -14.52 10.30 -10.87
N ALA A 42 -14.19 11.57 -10.65
CA ALA A 42 -14.86 12.43 -9.67
C ALA A 42 -16.36 12.63 -9.93
N VAL A 43 -16.80 12.53 -11.18
CA VAL A 43 -18.22 12.62 -11.59
C VAL A 43 -18.88 11.25 -11.78
N ARG A 44 -18.21 10.18 -11.35
CA ARG A 44 -18.63 8.79 -11.49
C ARG A 44 -18.57 8.11 -10.13
N GLU A 45 -19.10 6.89 -10.06
CA GLU A 45 -18.99 6.04 -8.86
C GLU A 45 -17.93 4.93 -9.04
N SER A 46 -17.20 4.95 -10.15
CA SER A 46 -16.14 3.98 -10.45
C SER A 46 -14.81 4.37 -9.80
N PRO A 47 -13.96 3.40 -9.43
CA PRO A 47 -12.62 3.68 -8.95
C PRO A 47 -11.70 4.19 -10.08
N VAL A 48 -10.57 4.78 -9.69
CA VAL A 48 -9.45 5.00 -10.61
C VAL A 48 -8.91 3.68 -11.15
N SER A 49 -8.36 3.71 -12.36
CA SER A 49 -7.76 2.51 -12.95
C SER A 49 -6.47 2.11 -12.22
N SER A 50 -6.13 0.82 -12.23
CA SER A 50 -4.85 0.35 -11.68
C SER A 50 -3.66 1.01 -12.36
N SER A 51 -3.76 1.30 -13.66
CA SER A 51 -2.73 2.02 -14.41
C SER A 51 -2.51 3.44 -13.86
N TRP A 52 -3.58 4.14 -13.47
CA TRP A 52 -3.47 5.45 -12.83
C TRP A 52 -2.65 5.38 -11.55
N ILE A 53 -2.83 4.33 -10.73
CA ILE A 53 -2.08 4.13 -9.49
C ILE A 53 -0.59 3.94 -9.80
N THR A 54 -0.26 3.03 -10.73
CA THR A 54 1.14 2.79 -11.15
C THR A 54 1.80 4.05 -11.68
N HIS A 55 1.12 4.82 -12.53
CA HIS A 55 1.67 6.08 -13.07
C HIS A 55 1.86 7.13 -11.98
N THR A 56 0.93 7.22 -11.03
CA THR A 56 1.01 8.17 -9.92
C THR A 56 2.16 7.84 -8.97
N LEU A 57 2.40 6.55 -8.72
CA LEU A 57 3.50 6.09 -7.86
C LEU A 57 4.86 6.12 -8.57
N GLY A 58 4.89 6.16 -9.91
CA GLY A 58 6.11 6.01 -10.71
C GLY A 58 6.73 4.61 -10.62
N THR A 59 6.06 3.67 -9.98
CA THR A 59 6.48 2.28 -9.78
C THR A 59 5.27 1.37 -9.60
N SER A 60 5.51 0.06 -9.63
CA SER A 60 4.49 -0.94 -9.30
C SER A 60 3.97 -0.74 -7.86
N PRO A 61 2.65 -0.72 -7.61
CA PRO A 61 2.10 -0.67 -6.26
C PRO A 61 2.63 -1.76 -5.33
N GLN A 62 3.00 -2.90 -5.90
CA GLN A 62 3.58 -4.06 -5.21
C GLN A 62 5.00 -3.82 -4.70
N ALA A 63 5.74 -2.88 -5.30
CA ALA A 63 7.13 -2.60 -4.91
C ALA A 63 7.25 -2.07 -3.46
N VAL A 64 6.25 -1.31 -2.98
CA VAL A 64 6.28 -0.74 -1.62
C VAL A 64 6.12 -1.82 -0.54
N PRO A 65 5.13 -2.73 -0.62
CA PRO A 65 5.08 -3.90 0.25
C PRO A 65 6.31 -4.80 0.13
N GLU A 66 6.79 -5.10 -1.08
CA GLU A 66 7.95 -5.98 -1.33
C GLU A 66 9.22 -5.44 -0.66
N ASP A 67 9.52 -4.15 -0.83
CA ASP A 67 10.66 -3.49 -0.19
C ASP A 67 10.60 -3.63 1.34
N ARG A 68 9.41 -3.43 1.92
CA ARG A 68 9.22 -3.57 3.36
C ARG A 68 9.37 -5.00 3.84
N ILE A 69 8.91 -5.99 3.06
CA ILE A 69 9.08 -7.41 3.37
C ILE A 69 10.56 -7.77 3.34
N LEU A 70 11.30 -7.33 2.31
CA LEU A 70 12.74 -7.54 2.19
C LEU A 70 13.53 -6.88 3.33
N HIS A 71 13.16 -5.66 3.71
CA HIS A 71 13.76 -4.97 4.85
C HIS A 71 13.55 -5.74 6.16
N GLU A 72 12.32 -6.20 6.42
CA GLU A 72 12.02 -6.98 7.63
C GLU A 72 12.71 -8.34 7.63
N ALA A 73 12.74 -9.03 6.49
CA ALA A 73 13.46 -10.29 6.32
C ALA A 73 14.96 -10.10 6.61
N SER A 74 15.56 -9.04 6.08
CA SER A 74 16.97 -8.70 6.32
C SER A 74 17.24 -8.38 7.80
N ALA A 75 16.33 -7.66 8.47
CA ALA A 75 16.47 -7.30 9.87
C ALA A 75 16.33 -8.48 10.84
N THR A 76 15.65 -9.55 10.43
CA THR A 76 15.29 -10.70 11.28
C THR A 76 16.00 -11.99 10.89
N GLY A 77 16.85 -11.95 9.86
CA GLY A 77 17.54 -13.12 9.34
C GLY A 77 16.62 -14.10 8.59
N GLY A 78 15.51 -13.59 8.03
CA GLY A 78 14.57 -14.40 7.26
C GLY A 78 13.58 -15.20 8.12
N ASP A 79 13.13 -14.66 9.25
CA ASP A 79 12.12 -15.34 10.08
C ASP A 79 10.76 -15.43 9.37
N ILE A 80 10.50 -16.59 8.77
CA ILE A 80 9.27 -16.90 8.03
C ILE A 80 8.02 -16.65 8.88
N ARG A 81 8.01 -17.06 10.16
CA ARG A 81 6.82 -16.92 11.01
C ARG A 81 6.48 -15.44 11.18
N ARG A 82 7.50 -14.63 11.44
CA ARG A 82 7.36 -13.20 11.59
C ARG A 82 6.90 -12.51 10.31
N LEU A 83 7.41 -12.92 9.15
CA LEU A 83 6.96 -12.39 7.85
C LEU A 83 5.49 -12.73 7.60
N CYS A 84 5.06 -13.96 7.90
CA CYS A 84 3.66 -14.35 7.82
C CYS A 84 2.78 -13.51 8.76
N ASP A 85 3.20 -13.31 10.01
CA ASP A 85 2.43 -12.56 11.02
C ASP A 85 2.31 -11.07 10.68
N LEU A 86 3.38 -10.44 10.17
CA LEU A 86 3.40 -8.99 9.88
C LEU A 86 2.72 -8.63 8.56
N PHE A 87 2.85 -9.47 7.54
CA PHE A 87 2.40 -9.17 6.18
C PHE A 87 1.24 -10.03 5.70
N GLY A 88 0.79 -11.00 6.51
CA GLY A 88 -0.29 -11.91 6.15
C GLY A 88 0.08 -12.89 5.03
N LEU A 89 1.37 -13.18 4.86
CA LEU A 89 1.87 -14.11 3.84
C LEU A 89 1.51 -15.55 4.24
N THR A 90 1.33 -16.41 3.23
CA THR A 90 1.40 -17.86 3.44
C THR A 90 2.86 -18.27 3.64
N VAL A 91 3.11 -19.42 4.25
CA VAL A 91 4.47 -19.94 4.45
C VAL A 91 5.25 -20.01 3.13
N GLY A 92 4.64 -20.57 2.08
CA GLY A 92 5.26 -20.63 0.75
C GLY A 92 5.41 -19.27 0.07
N GLY A 93 4.60 -18.27 0.45
CA GLY A 93 4.76 -16.88 -0.01
C GLY A 93 5.86 -16.12 0.73
N ALA A 94 6.22 -16.53 1.95
CA ALA A 94 7.29 -15.93 2.75
C ALA A 94 8.66 -16.56 2.48
N GLU A 95 8.71 -17.83 2.07
CA GLU A 95 9.94 -18.58 1.78
C GLU A 95 10.90 -17.88 0.81
N PRO A 96 10.46 -17.26 -0.31
CA PRO A 96 11.36 -16.54 -1.22
C PRO A 96 12.11 -15.37 -0.57
N TYR A 97 11.51 -14.74 0.44
CA TYR A 97 12.09 -13.61 1.17
C TYR A 97 12.98 -14.06 2.33
N ALA A 98 12.67 -15.23 2.90
CA ALA A 98 13.40 -15.78 4.03
C ALA A 98 14.73 -16.42 3.64
N ARG A 99 14.83 -16.93 2.40
CA ARG A 99 16.11 -17.38 1.87
C ARG A 99 17.04 -16.18 1.80
N PRO A 100 18.18 -16.16 2.53
CA PRO A 100 19.19 -15.15 2.30
C PRO A 100 19.47 -15.15 0.80
N ALA A 101 19.55 -13.98 0.18
CA ALA A 101 20.04 -13.89 -1.20
C ALA A 101 21.39 -14.62 -1.18
N GLU A 102 21.39 -15.86 -1.67
CA GLU A 102 22.60 -16.64 -1.82
C GLU A 102 23.49 -15.72 -2.64
N THR A 103 24.63 -15.32 -2.08
CA THR A 103 25.66 -14.55 -2.77
C THR A 103 26.12 -15.37 -3.98
N GLY A 104 25.34 -15.29 -5.05
CA GLY A 104 25.63 -15.79 -6.37
C GLY A 104 26.54 -14.76 -7.02
N ARG A 105 27.82 -15.12 -7.01
CA ARG A 105 28.90 -14.72 -7.93
C ARG A 105 28.49 -13.90 -9.15
#